data_AF-A0A4V5TTR7-F1
#
_entry.id   AF-A0A4V5TTR7-F1
#
_cell.length_a   1.000
_cell.length_b   1.000
_cell.length_c   1.000
_cell.angle_alpha   90.00
_cell.angle_beta   90.00
_cell.angle_gamma   90.00
#
_symmetry.space_group_name_H-M   'P 1'
#
loop_
_entity.id
_entity.type
_entity.pdbx_description
1 polymer ?
#
loop_
_entity_poly.entity_id
_entity_poly.type
_entity_poly.pdbx_seq_one_letter_code
_entity_poly.pdbx_strand_id
1 'polypeptide(L)'
;NPTIPDNTDVNLYVIPFTDIASELGTSLMKNMVAVGASSAVLGLDETAYLNVVEEIFGRKGEQVVQKNMDAIKRGSQYMKELLGEKVNMMQLEKADGKKRMFMIGNDAIAFGAVAGGARFMSAYPITPASEIMEYLIKKLPKVGGTVIQTEDEIAACTMAIGANYAGVRTLTASAGPGLSLMMEAIGLAGITETPLVIVDTQRGGPSTGLPTKQEQSDLMAMIYGTHGEIPKIVMAPSTVEEAFYDIVEAFNLAEEYQVPVIFLTDLQLSLGKQTVEPLTLDKVEIRRGKLDLEAELPERENKAYFKRYEVTEDGVSPRVLPGMKNGVHHVTGVEH
;
A
#
# COMPACT_ATOMS: atom_id res chain seq x y z
N ASN A 1 -30.09 -5.93 -29.84
CA ASN A 1 -29.08 -7.00 -29.96
C ASN A 1 -27.77 -6.39 -30.44
N PRO A 2 -26.63 -6.75 -29.85
CA PRO A 2 -25.33 -6.32 -30.36
C PRO A 2 -25.14 -6.85 -31.80
N THR A 3 -24.56 -6.02 -32.67
CA THR A 3 -24.23 -6.35 -34.06
C THR A 3 -22.73 -6.20 -34.27
N ILE A 4 -22.14 -7.06 -35.10
CA ILE A 4 -20.71 -6.99 -35.45
C ILE A 4 -20.52 -5.85 -36.46
N PRO A 5 -19.63 -4.88 -36.22
CA PRO A 5 -19.26 -3.89 -37.23
C PRO A 5 -18.61 -4.55 -38.46
N ASP A 6 -18.95 -4.07 -39.66
CA ASP A 6 -18.50 -4.65 -40.94
C ASP A 6 -16.97 -4.76 -41.10
N ASN A 7 -16.20 -3.93 -40.38
CA ASN A 7 -14.74 -3.86 -40.43
C ASN A 7 -14.04 -4.52 -39.23
N THR A 8 -14.66 -5.53 -38.59
CA THR A 8 -14.06 -6.22 -37.44
C THR A 8 -14.11 -7.73 -37.59
N ASP A 9 -12.98 -8.39 -37.33
CA ASP A 9 -12.90 -9.85 -37.22
C ASP A 9 -13.05 -10.25 -35.75
N VAL A 10 -14.31 -10.47 -35.33
CA VAL A 10 -14.67 -10.81 -33.95
C VAL A 10 -15.70 -11.93 -33.91
N ASN A 11 -15.56 -12.83 -32.93
CA ASN A 11 -16.60 -13.81 -32.64
C ASN A 11 -17.60 -13.21 -31.63
N LEU A 12 -18.87 -13.09 -32.00
CA LEU A 12 -19.94 -12.60 -31.12
C LEU A 12 -20.72 -13.78 -30.53
N TYR A 13 -20.77 -13.85 -29.20
CA TYR A 13 -21.57 -14.82 -28.46
C TYR A 13 -22.61 -14.09 -27.61
N VAL A 14 -23.89 -14.43 -27.79
CA VAL A 14 -25.00 -13.83 -27.04
C VAL A 14 -25.40 -14.79 -25.92
N ILE A 15 -25.32 -14.32 -24.68
CA ILE A 15 -25.61 -15.14 -23.50
C ILE A 15 -26.66 -14.46 -22.61
N PRO A 16 -27.78 -15.12 -22.28
CA PRO A 16 -28.83 -14.55 -21.45
C PRO A 16 -28.49 -14.66 -19.95
N PHE A 17 -27.48 -13.93 -19.48
CA PHE A 17 -26.97 -14.03 -18.09
C PHE A 17 -28.05 -13.86 -17.02
N THR A 18 -28.97 -12.91 -17.21
CA THR A 18 -30.04 -12.63 -16.26
C THR A 18 -31.05 -13.77 -16.18
N ASP A 19 -31.41 -14.36 -17.32
CA ASP A 19 -32.40 -15.43 -17.37
C ASP A 19 -31.84 -16.70 -16.73
N ILE A 20 -30.60 -17.06 -17.10
CA ILE A 20 -29.88 -18.19 -16.50
C ILE A 20 -29.77 -18.03 -14.97
N ALA A 21 -29.42 -16.84 -14.47
CA ALA A 21 -29.34 -16.60 -13.04
C ALA A 21 -30.72 -16.67 -12.35
N SER A 22 -31.76 -16.16 -13.01
CA SER A 22 -33.13 -16.16 -12.48
C SER A 22 -33.72 -17.57 -12.38
N GLU A 23 -33.41 -18.47 -13.34
CA GLU A 23 -33.76 -19.89 -13.28
C GLU A 23 -33.15 -20.59 -12.06
N LEU A 24 -31.97 -20.14 -11.60
CA LEU A 24 -31.30 -20.62 -10.38
C LEU A 24 -31.83 -19.95 -9.09
N GLY A 25 -32.85 -19.11 -9.22
CA GLY A 25 -33.60 -18.52 -8.11
C GLY A 25 -33.18 -17.10 -7.72
N THR A 26 -32.18 -16.49 -8.37
CA THR A 26 -31.90 -15.05 -8.19
C THR A 26 -31.05 -14.45 -9.32
N SER A 27 -31.47 -13.28 -9.81
CA SER A 27 -30.73 -12.52 -10.84
C SER A 27 -29.40 -11.93 -10.34
N LEU A 28 -29.16 -11.92 -9.02
CA LEU A 28 -27.92 -11.42 -8.43
C LEU A 28 -26.69 -12.24 -8.86
N MET A 29 -26.88 -13.50 -9.24
CA MET A 29 -25.80 -14.41 -9.64
C MET A 29 -25.39 -14.28 -11.12
N LYS A 30 -25.94 -13.32 -11.87
CA LYS A 30 -25.59 -13.10 -13.28
C LYS A 30 -24.07 -12.94 -13.53
N ASN A 31 -23.36 -12.37 -12.55
CA ASN A 31 -21.90 -12.21 -12.62
C ASN A 31 -21.19 -13.57 -12.56
N MET A 32 -21.72 -14.54 -11.81
CA MET A 32 -21.18 -15.90 -11.74
C MET A 32 -21.41 -16.66 -13.03
N VAL A 33 -22.56 -16.45 -13.68
CA VAL A 33 -22.83 -16.99 -15.03
C VAL A 33 -21.83 -16.42 -16.03
N ALA A 34 -21.55 -15.10 -15.97
CA ALA A 34 -20.57 -14.45 -16.82
C ALA A 34 -19.13 -14.96 -16.59
N VAL A 35 -18.75 -15.23 -15.32
CA VAL A 35 -17.48 -15.89 -14.99
C VAL A 35 -17.42 -17.25 -15.67
N GLY A 36 -18.38 -18.14 -15.44
CA GLY A 36 -18.39 -19.48 -16.03
C GLY A 36 -18.34 -19.47 -17.55
N ALA A 37 -19.10 -18.58 -18.20
CA ALA A 37 -19.06 -18.42 -19.65
C ALA A 37 -17.68 -17.98 -20.14
N SER A 38 -17.07 -16.99 -19.50
CA SER A 38 -15.72 -16.52 -19.85
C SER A 38 -14.65 -17.60 -19.59
N SER A 39 -14.81 -18.40 -18.53
CA SER A 39 -13.94 -19.55 -18.23
C SER A 39 -13.97 -20.59 -19.34
N ALA A 40 -15.16 -20.92 -19.86
CA ALA A 40 -15.31 -21.87 -20.95
C ALA A 40 -14.60 -21.42 -22.25
N VAL A 41 -14.61 -20.11 -22.53
CA VAL A 41 -13.86 -19.54 -23.67
C VAL A 41 -12.36 -19.77 -23.52
N LEU A 42 -11.83 -19.69 -22.30
CA LEU A 42 -10.41 -19.82 -21.97
C LEU A 42 -9.97 -21.26 -21.67
N GLY A 43 -10.88 -22.25 -21.77
CA GLY A 43 -10.61 -23.64 -21.42
C GLY A 43 -10.38 -23.88 -19.92
N LEU A 44 -10.88 -22.99 -19.05
CA LEU A 44 -10.75 -23.11 -17.60
C LEU A 44 -11.81 -24.03 -17.01
N ASP A 45 -11.39 -24.92 -16.12
CA ASP A 45 -12.28 -25.80 -15.35
C ASP A 45 -13.05 -24.99 -14.30
N GLU A 46 -14.39 -25.08 -14.34
CA GLU A 46 -15.29 -24.45 -13.37
C GLU A 46 -15.00 -24.82 -11.90
N THR A 47 -14.40 -26.00 -11.64
CA THR A 47 -14.06 -26.44 -10.28
C THR A 47 -12.93 -25.63 -9.65
N ALA A 48 -12.10 -24.95 -10.47
CA ALA A 48 -11.02 -24.11 -9.99
C ALA A 48 -11.52 -22.93 -9.12
N TYR A 49 -12.79 -22.54 -9.27
CA TYR A 49 -13.38 -21.43 -8.52
C TYR A 49 -13.92 -21.83 -7.15
N LEU A 50 -14.01 -23.12 -6.82
CA LEU A 50 -14.66 -23.59 -5.59
C LEU A 50 -14.07 -22.92 -4.34
N ASN A 51 -12.74 -22.97 -4.19
CA ASN A 51 -12.05 -22.39 -3.04
C ASN A 51 -12.31 -20.86 -2.91
N VAL A 52 -12.36 -20.15 -4.04
CA VAL A 52 -12.60 -18.69 -4.07
C VAL A 52 -14.05 -18.38 -3.71
N VAL A 53 -15.01 -19.15 -4.21
CA VAL A 53 -16.43 -18.99 -3.89
C VAL A 53 -16.68 -19.32 -2.41
N GLU A 54 -16.04 -20.35 -1.87
CA GLU A 54 -16.08 -20.68 -0.44
C GLU A 54 -15.49 -19.57 0.42
N GLU A 55 -14.36 -18.97 0.02
CA GLU A 55 -13.76 -17.85 0.75
C GLU A 55 -14.69 -16.62 0.79
N ILE A 56 -15.32 -16.29 -0.34
CA ILE A 56 -16.20 -15.11 -0.46
C ILE A 56 -17.57 -15.34 0.23
N PHE A 57 -18.18 -16.51 0.02
CA PHE A 57 -19.58 -16.76 0.39
C PHE A 57 -19.76 -17.80 1.49
N GLY A 58 -18.72 -18.49 1.95
CA GLY A 58 -18.83 -19.57 2.95
C GLY A 58 -19.49 -19.11 4.24
N ARG A 59 -19.25 -17.86 4.69
CA ARG A 59 -19.92 -17.26 5.85
C ARG A 59 -21.44 -17.09 5.69
N LYS A 60 -21.95 -17.14 4.45
CA LYS A 60 -23.39 -17.07 4.13
C LYS A 60 -24.05 -18.45 4.02
N GLY A 61 -23.28 -19.53 4.20
CA GLY A 61 -23.75 -20.91 4.25
C GLY A 61 -23.56 -21.70 2.95
N GLU A 62 -23.48 -23.03 3.07
CA GLU A 62 -23.20 -23.96 1.97
C GLU A 62 -24.18 -23.84 0.80
N GLN A 63 -25.47 -23.59 1.08
CA GLN A 63 -26.46 -23.39 0.03
C GLN A 63 -26.15 -22.18 -0.88
N VAL A 64 -25.57 -21.10 -0.31
CA VAL A 64 -25.19 -19.92 -1.09
C VAL A 64 -23.97 -20.24 -1.95
N VAL A 65 -22.98 -20.95 -1.40
CA VAL A 65 -21.81 -21.42 -2.15
C VAL A 65 -22.25 -22.29 -3.32
N GLN A 66 -23.10 -23.30 -3.06
CA GLN A 66 -23.59 -24.22 -4.08
C GLN A 66 -24.32 -23.49 -5.21
N LYS A 67 -25.23 -22.55 -4.88
CA LYS A 67 -25.95 -21.77 -5.90
C LYS A 67 -25.01 -20.93 -6.77
N ASN A 68 -23.97 -20.33 -6.20
CA ASN A 68 -22.98 -19.59 -7.00
C ASN A 68 -22.16 -20.54 -7.88
N MET A 69 -21.77 -21.71 -7.39
CA MET A 69 -21.09 -22.73 -8.19
C MET A 69 -21.96 -23.28 -9.32
N ASP A 70 -23.27 -23.48 -9.08
CA ASP A 70 -24.23 -23.90 -10.10
C ASP A 70 -24.39 -22.83 -11.19
N ALA A 71 -24.38 -21.54 -10.82
CA ALA A 71 -24.38 -20.44 -11.77
C ALA A 71 -23.13 -20.41 -12.66
N ILE A 72 -21.94 -20.64 -12.08
CA ILE A 72 -20.68 -20.78 -12.85
C ILE A 72 -20.78 -21.98 -13.81
N LYS A 73 -21.19 -23.15 -13.32
CA LYS A 73 -21.36 -24.37 -14.14
C LYS A 73 -22.32 -24.15 -15.30
N ARG A 74 -23.47 -23.53 -15.04
CA ARG A 74 -24.50 -23.27 -16.05
C ARG A 74 -24.01 -22.29 -17.11
N GLY A 75 -23.29 -21.25 -16.71
CA GLY A 75 -22.64 -20.32 -17.65
C GLY A 75 -21.58 -20.99 -18.52
N SER A 76 -20.73 -21.83 -17.91
CA SER A 76 -19.71 -22.62 -18.61
C SER A 76 -20.33 -23.58 -19.62
N GLN A 77 -21.35 -24.34 -19.22
CA GLN A 77 -22.06 -25.26 -20.10
C GLN A 77 -22.70 -24.54 -21.28
N TYR A 78 -23.45 -23.47 -21.02
CA TYR A 78 -24.13 -22.70 -22.06
C TYR A 78 -23.13 -22.15 -23.10
N MET A 79 -21.98 -21.68 -22.63
CA MET A 79 -20.94 -21.17 -23.53
C MET A 79 -20.24 -22.30 -24.30
N LYS A 80 -20.00 -23.48 -23.69
CA LYS A 80 -19.47 -24.66 -24.40
C LYS A 80 -20.40 -25.10 -25.53
N GLU A 81 -21.72 -25.06 -25.31
CA GLU A 81 -22.73 -25.35 -26.34
C GLU A 81 -22.66 -24.35 -27.50
N LEU A 82 -22.50 -23.05 -27.21
CA LEU A 82 -22.33 -22.00 -28.24
C LEU A 82 -20.99 -22.09 -29.00
N LEU A 83 -19.92 -22.50 -28.32
CA LEU A 83 -18.60 -22.67 -28.92
C LEU A 83 -18.57 -23.86 -29.87
N GLY A 84 -19.28 -24.95 -29.56
CA GLY A 84 -19.30 -26.17 -30.38
C GLY A 84 -17.88 -26.71 -30.62
N GLU A 85 -17.48 -26.86 -31.88
CA GLU A 85 -16.13 -27.32 -32.25
C GLU A 85 -15.02 -26.32 -31.88
N LYS A 86 -15.38 -25.07 -31.58
CA LYS A 86 -14.44 -24.02 -31.15
C LYS A 86 -14.09 -24.08 -29.66
N VAL A 87 -14.68 -25.00 -28.90
CA VAL A 87 -14.27 -25.26 -27.52
C VAL A 87 -12.78 -25.60 -27.54
N ASN A 88 -11.97 -24.87 -26.77
CA ASN A 88 -10.51 -24.96 -26.72
C ASN A 88 -9.70 -24.19 -27.78
N MET A 89 -10.33 -23.31 -28.59
CA MET A 89 -9.55 -22.40 -29.46
C MET A 89 -8.65 -21.44 -28.68
N MET A 90 -9.08 -21.04 -27.47
CA MET A 90 -8.25 -20.31 -26.52
C MET A 90 -8.07 -21.20 -25.29
N GLN A 91 -6.82 -21.42 -24.91
CA GLN A 91 -6.45 -22.15 -23.71
C GLN A 91 -5.39 -21.38 -22.96
N LEU A 92 -5.60 -21.20 -21.67
CA LEU A 92 -4.53 -20.75 -20.78
C LEU A 92 -3.56 -21.90 -20.52
N GLU A 93 -2.30 -21.55 -20.29
CA GLU A 93 -1.31 -22.51 -19.79
C GLU A 93 -1.75 -23.05 -18.42
N LYS A 94 -1.38 -24.30 -18.15
CA LYS A 94 -1.65 -24.90 -16.85
C LYS A 94 -0.89 -24.15 -15.76
N ALA A 95 -1.56 -23.90 -14.64
CA ALA A 95 -0.90 -23.34 -13.47
C ALA A 95 0.21 -24.28 -12.98
N ASP A 96 1.28 -23.69 -12.43
CA ASP A 96 2.42 -24.42 -11.86
C ASP A 96 2.11 -25.07 -10.49
N GLY A 97 0.87 -24.96 -10.01
CA GLY A 97 0.40 -25.53 -8.75
C GLY A 97 0.87 -24.78 -7.50
N LYS A 98 1.64 -23.69 -7.62
CA LYS A 98 2.13 -22.93 -6.47
C LYS A 98 1.04 -21.98 -5.96
N LYS A 99 0.83 -22.00 -4.64
CA LYS A 99 -0.02 -21.01 -3.97
C LYS A 99 0.75 -19.70 -3.84
N ARG A 100 0.18 -18.66 -4.42
CA ARG A 100 0.70 -17.29 -4.39
C ARG A 100 -0.27 -16.39 -3.65
N MET A 101 0.20 -15.24 -3.21
CA MET A 101 -0.67 -14.22 -2.65
C MET A 101 -1.37 -13.47 -3.77
N PHE A 102 -2.53 -12.89 -3.45
CA PHE A 102 -3.26 -12.02 -4.36
C PHE A 102 -3.65 -10.76 -3.60
N MET A 103 -2.92 -9.67 -3.85
CA MET A 103 -3.03 -8.45 -3.06
C MET A 103 -2.75 -7.21 -3.89
N ILE A 104 -3.14 -6.05 -3.37
CA ILE A 104 -2.83 -4.74 -3.94
C ILE A 104 -1.51 -4.21 -3.36
N GLY A 105 -0.89 -3.23 -4.03
CA GLY A 105 0.34 -2.60 -3.55
C GLY A 105 0.16 -1.94 -2.18
N ASN A 106 -0.97 -1.29 -1.91
CA ASN A 106 -1.22 -0.66 -0.60
C ASN A 106 -1.20 -1.66 0.56
N ASP A 107 -1.75 -2.86 0.37
CA ASP A 107 -1.69 -3.91 1.38
C ASP A 107 -0.24 -4.38 1.60
N ALA A 108 0.58 -4.39 0.56
CA ALA A 108 1.99 -4.79 0.63
C ALA A 108 2.83 -3.72 1.32
N ILE A 109 2.61 -2.43 1.02
CA ILE A 109 3.22 -1.29 1.72
C ILE A 109 2.84 -1.33 3.20
N ALA A 110 1.55 -1.51 3.51
CA ALA A 110 1.09 -1.57 4.89
C ALA A 110 1.66 -2.80 5.63
N PHE A 111 1.72 -3.96 4.98
CA PHE A 111 2.32 -5.16 5.57
C PHE A 111 3.82 -4.99 5.81
N GLY A 112 4.53 -4.43 4.82
CA GLY A 112 5.96 -4.10 4.91
C GLY A 112 6.23 -3.09 6.02
N ALA A 113 5.37 -2.08 6.21
CA ALA A 113 5.51 -1.14 7.31
C ALA A 113 5.40 -1.80 8.68
N VAL A 114 4.44 -2.73 8.87
CA VAL A 114 4.33 -3.50 10.11
C VAL A 114 5.57 -4.36 10.34
N ALA A 115 6.03 -5.06 9.30
CA ALA A 115 7.22 -5.92 9.33
C ALA A 115 8.49 -5.12 9.63
N GLY A 116 8.63 -3.94 9.01
CA GLY A 116 9.70 -2.97 9.22
C GLY A 116 9.62 -2.22 10.54
N GLY A 117 8.76 -2.63 11.48
CA GLY A 117 8.77 -2.11 12.84
C GLY A 117 7.93 -0.85 13.07
N ALA A 118 7.13 -0.40 12.10
CA ALA A 118 6.23 0.72 12.32
C ALA A 118 5.21 0.40 13.42
N ARG A 119 4.96 1.37 14.31
CA ARG A 119 3.96 1.24 15.40
C ARG A 119 2.99 2.40 15.45
N PHE A 120 3.14 3.41 14.60
CA PHE A 120 2.22 4.54 14.60
C PHE A 120 1.98 5.04 13.19
N MET A 121 0.72 5.24 12.83
CA MET A 121 0.32 5.96 11.63
C MET A 121 -0.64 7.07 12.01
N SER A 122 -0.38 8.27 11.51
CA SER A 122 -1.33 9.38 11.52
C SER A 122 -1.60 9.78 10.08
N ALA A 123 -2.87 9.83 9.68
CA ALA A 123 -3.24 10.09 8.28
C ALA A 123 -4.64 10.69 8.15
N TYR A 124 -4.83 11.45 7.08
CA TYR A 124 -6.14 11.89 6.61
C TYR A 124 -6.58 11.01 5.43
N PRO A 125 -7.83 10.52 5.39
CA PRO A 125 -8.28 9.63 4.31
C PRO A 125 -8.31 10.35 2.95
N ILE A 126 -7.60 9.82 1.97
CA ILE A 126 -7.57 10.33 0.60
C ILE A 126 -7.36 9.17 -0.38
N THR A 127 -8.09 9.15 -1.50
CA THR A 127 -7.87 8.15 -2.56
C THR A 127 -6.56 8.45 -3.31
N PRO A 128 -5.72 7.46 -3.63
CA PRO A 128 -5.82 6.02 -3.32
C PRO A 128 -4.99 5.57 -2.10
N ALA A 129 -4.74 6.42 -1.10
CA ALA A 129 -3.93 6.08 0.08
C ALA A 129 -4.71 5.38 1.21
N SER A 130 -6.03 5.55 1.26
CA SER A 130 -6.88 5.12 2.38
C SER A 130 -6.76 3.63 2.73
N GLU A 131 -6.51 2.76 1.75
CA GLU A 131 -6.37 1.31 1.95
C GLU A 131 -5.19 0.97 2.86
N ILE A 132 -4.11 1.76 2.85
CA ILE A 132 -2.98 1.62 3.79
C ILE A 132 -3.47 1.84 5.22
N MET A 133 -4.26 2.91 5.43
CA MET A 133 -4.83 3.22 6.74
C MET A 133 -5.81 2.12 7.20
N GLU A 134 -6.71 1.68 6.33
CA GLU A 134 -7.67 0.61 6.64
C GLU A 134 -7.01 -0.71 7.00
N TYR A 135 -5.90 -1.04 6.33
CA TYR A 135 -5.10 -2.21 6.66
C TYR A 135 -4.45 -2.03 8.05
N LEU A 136 -3.75 -0.91 8.27
CA LEU A 136 -3.00 -0.67 9.49
C LEU A 136 -3.89 -0.52 10.74
N ILE A 137 -5.10 0.02 10.62
CA ILE A 137 -6.10 0.06 11.73
C ILE A 137 -6.36 -1.34 12.28
N LYS A 138 -6.36 -2.36 11.41
CA LYS A 138 -6.61 -3.76 11.80
C LYS A 138 -5.35 -4.47 12.30
N LYS A 139 -4.15 -4.00 11.95
CA LYS A 139 -2.89 -4.73 12.19
C LYS A 139 -2.02 -4.11 13.28
N LEU A 140 -1.85 -2.79 13.30
CA LEU A 140 -0.97 -2.13 14.28
C LEU A 140 -1.36 -2.43 15.74
N PRO A 141 -2.64 -2.43 16.14
CA PRO A 141 -3.02 -2.78 17.52
C PRO A 141 -2.55 -4.16 17.97
N LYS A 142 -2.38 -5.11 17.04
CA LYS A 142 -1.92 -6.47 17.34
C LYS A 142 -0.43 -6.55 17.67
N VAL A 143 0.33 -5.52 17.34
CA VAL A 143 1.79 -5.42 17.59
C VAL A 143 2.13 -4.25 18.52
N GLY A 144 1.14 -3.74 19.27
CA GLY A 144 1.32 -2.64 20.22
C GLY A 144 1.38 -1.24 19.58
N GLY A 145 0.97 -1.12 18.31
CA GLY A 145 0.87 0.15 17.62
C GLY A 145 -0.56 0.69 17.52
N THR A 146 -0.72 1.87 16.92
CA THR A 146 -2.04 2.47 16.69
C THR A 146 -2.09 3.28 15.39
N VAL A 147 -3.30 3.57 14.94
CA VAL A 147 -3.58 4.51 13.85
C VAL A 147 -4.44 5.63 14.39
N ILE A 148 -4.12 6.88 14.05
CA ILE A 148 -4.97 8.04 14.29
C ILE A 148 -5.40 8.63 12.96
N GLN A 149 -6.71 8.65 12.74
CA GLN A 149 -7.28 9.47 11.66
C GLN A 149 -7.29 10.92 12.14
N THR A 150 -6.51 11.77 11.45
CA THR A 150 -6.41 13.19 11.78
C THR A 150 -7.47 14.01 11.07
N GLU A 151 -7.56 15.29 11.43
CA GLU A 151 -8.46 16.29 10.85
C GLU A 151 -8.05 16.74 9.44
N ASP A 152 -6.74 16.73 9.15
CA ASP A 152 -6.13 17.06 7.87
C ASP A 152 -4.71 16.44 7.75
N GLU A 153 -4.07 16.67 6.59
CA GLU A 153 -2.72 16.21 6.29
C GLU A 153 -1.61 16.94 7.06
N ILE A 154 -1.84 18.17 7.51
CA ILE A 154 -0.87 18.93 8.32
C ILE A 154 -0.76 18.28 9.70
N ALA A 155 -1.90 18.01 10.34
CA ALA A 155 -1.99 17.27 11.59
C ALA A 155 -1.42 15.86 11.44
N ALA A 156 -1.70 15.17 10.32
CA ALA A 156 -1.15 13.84 10.04
C ALA A 156 0.38 13.83 10.08
N CYS A 157 1.02 14.72 9.32
CA CYS A 157 2.47 14.74 9.18
C CYS A 157 3.15 15.20 10.48
N THR A 158 2.64 16.25 11.12
CA THR A 158 3.21 16.78 12.38
C THR A 158 3.06 15.80 13.55
N MET A 159 1.95 15.05 13.62
CA MET A 159 1.78 13.99 14.61
C MET A 159 2.74 12.82 14.38
N ALA A 160 3.02 12.46 13.12
CA ALA A 160 3.99 11.42 12.78
C ALA A 160 5.42 11.82 13.20
N ILE A 161 5.79 13.10 12.99
CA ILE A 161 7.08 13.68 13.43
C ILE A 161 7.18 13.62 14.96
N GLY A 162 6.17 14.09 15.69
CA GLY A 162 6.18 14.08 17.16
C GLY A 162 6.28 12.66 17.74
N ALA A 163 5.59 11.70 17.14
CA ALA A 163 5.69 10.29 17.54
C ALA A 163 7.06 9.67 17.19
N ASN A 164 7.70 10.09 16.09
CA ASN A 164 9.06 9.65 15.77
C ASN A 164 10.10 10.24 16.72
N TYR A 165 9.94 11.50 17.11
CA TYR A 165 10.77 12.12 18.14
C TYR A 165 10.72 11.34 19.46
N ALA A 166 9.59 10.72 19.80
CA ALA A 166 9.46 9.80 20.93
C ALA A 166 10.07 8.40 20.69
N GLY A 167 10.62 8.12 19.51
CA GLY A 167 11.39 6.91 19.16
C GLY A 167 10.63 5.85 18.38
N VAL A 168 9.40 6.12 17.97
CA VAL A 168 8.56 5.16 17.25
C VAL A 168 8.79 5.27 15.74
N ARG A 169 8.95 4.15 15.02
CA ARG A 169 8.85 4.18 13.55
C ARG A 169 7.43 4.55 13.14
N THR A 170 7.30 5.68 12.45
CA THR A 170 6.02 6.28 12.09
C THR A 170 5.94 6.49 10.59
N LEU A 171 4.71 6.43 10.07
CA LEU A 171 4.43 6.78 8.69
C LEU A 171 3.14 7.60 8.57
N THR A 172 3.05 8.33 7.48
CA THR A 172 1.79 8.84 6.95
C THR A 172 1.64 8.41 5.48
N ALA A 173 0.44 8.50 4.95
CA ALA A 173 0.15 8.17 3.56
C ALA A 173 -0.87 9.17 3.01
N SER A 174 -0.65 9.64 1.78
CA SER A 174 -1.54 10.60 1.12
C SER A 174 -1.37 10.54 -0.41
N ALA A 175 -1.78 11.58 -1.11
CA ALA A 175 -1.60 11.79 -2.56
C ALA A 175 -1.28 13.28 -2.81
N GLY A 176 -0.90 13.65 -4.04
CA GLY A 176 -0.46 15.00 -4.43
C GLY A 176 -1.06 16.21 -3.67
N PRO A 177 -2.41 16.36 -3.54
CA PRO A 177 -3.00 17.46 -2.77
C PRO A 177 -2.60 17.49 -1.30
N GLY A 178 -2.60 16.33 -0.65
CA GLY A 178 -2.21 16.23 0.76
C GLY A 178 -0.71 16.39 0.94
N LEU A 179 0.12 15.88 0.01
CA LEU A 179 1.56 16.12 0.02
C LEU A 179 1.88 17.62 -0.09
N SER A 180 1.11 18.36 -0.89
CA SER A 180 1.25 19.82 -0.99
C SER A 180 1.01 20.53 0.35
N LEU A 181 0.08 20.02 1.17
CA LEU A 181 -0.17 20.54 2.53
C LEU A 181 0.93 20.14 3.52
N MET A 182 1.56 18.99 3.33
CA MET A 182 2.62 18.48 4.22
C MET A 182 3.97 19.17 4.02
N MET A 183 4.19 19.95 2.95
CA MET A 183 5.51 20.47 2.57
C MET A 183 6.25 21.23 3.69
N GLU A 184 5.54 22.03 4.48
CA GLU A 184 6.12 22.73 5.64
C GLU A 184 6.60 21.73 6.71
N ALA A 185 5.79 20.72 7.03
CA ALA A 185 6.12 19.69 8.01
C ALA A 185 7.25 18.77 7.53
N ILE A 186 7.34 18.49 6.22
CA ILE A 186 8.49 17.79 5.62
C ILE A 186 9.76 18.61 5.81
N GLY A 187 9.68 19.93 5.60
CA GLY A 187 10.75 20.88 5.93
C GLY A 187 11.18 20.80 7.40
N LEU A 188 10.20 20.81 8.32
CA LEU A 188 10.42 20.65 9.76
C LEU A 188 11.14 19.34 10.10
N ALA A 189 10.71 18.21 9.53
CA ALA A 189 11.36 16.92 9.72
C ALA A 189 12.82 16.94 9.25
N GLY A 190 13.10 17.61 8.12
CA GLY A 190 14.46 17.79 7.61
C GLY A 190 15.35 18.63 8.53
N ILE A 191 14.93 19.83 8.92
CA ILE A 191 15.76 20.71 9.78
C ILE A 191 15.95 20.14 11.19
N THR A 192 14.98 19.37 11.69
CA THR A 192 15.10 18.72 13.01
C THR A 192 15.82 17.38 12.98
N GLU A 193 16.28 16.91 11.81
CA GLU A 193 16.83 15.57 11.59
C GLU A 193 15.91 14.47 12.16
N THR A 194 14.59 14.58 11.95
CA THR A 194 13.61 13.61 12.44
C THR A 194 13.23 12.63 11.33
N PRO A 195 13.53 11.32 11.48
CA PRO A 195 13.10 10.30 10.54
C PRO A 195 11.59 10.31 10.30
N LEU A 196 11.19 10.28 9.03
CA LEU A 196 9.79 10.27 8.65
C LEU A 196 9.60 9.55 7.33
N VAL A 197 8.70 8.56 7.29
CA VAL A 197 8.30 7.91 6.03
C VAL A 197 6.94 8.45 5.60
N ILE A 198 6.86 8.95 4.37
CA ILE A 198 5.62 9.45 3.77
C ILE A 198 5.37 8.67 2.49
N VAL A 199 4.22 7.99 2.43
CA VAL A 199 3.79 7.31 1.20
C VAL A 199 2.96 8.27 0.36
N ASP A 200 3.46 8.58 -0.84
CA ASP A 200 2.71 9.33 -1.85
C ASP A 200 2.13 8.37 -2.87
N THR A 201 0.81 8.19 -2.79
CA THR A 201 0.05 7.38 -3.74
C THR A 201 -0.40 8.25 -4.91
N GLN A 202 0.48 8.42 -5.89
CA GLN A 202 0.27 9.37 -6.99
C GLN A 202 -1.00 9.07 -7.78
N ARG A 203 -1.72 10.15 -8.14
CA ARG A 203 -2.94 10.13 -8.94
C ARG A 203 -2.95 11.33 -9.87
N GLY A 204 -3.82 11.34 -10.87
CA GLY A 204 -3.88 12.41 -11.86
C GLY A 204 -4.01 13.80 -11.24
N GLY A 205 -3.10 14.71 -11.57
CA GLY A 205 -3.11 16.11 -11.15
C GLY A 205 -3.57 17.05 -12.28
N PRO A 206 -3.34 18.37 -12.15
CA PRO A 206 -2.98 19.11 -10.93
C PRO A 206 -4.20 19.42 -10.04
N SER A 207 -3.98 19.99 -8.85
CA SER A 207 -5.04 20.28 -7.85
C SER A 207 -5.82 19.01 -7.51
N THR A 208 -7.16 19.05 -7.43
CA THR A 208 -7.98 17.83 -7.26
C THR A 208 -7.70 16.80 -8.36
N GLY A 209 -7.42 17.27 -9.58
CA GLY A 209 -7.08 16.49 -10.76
C GLY A 209 -8.11 15.41 -11.08
N LEU A 210 -7.61 14.19 -11.27
CA LEU A 210 -8.37 12.98 -11.60
C LEU A 210 -8.12 11.93 -10.51
N PRO A 211 -8.86 11.97 -9.38
CA PRO A 211 -8.57 11.12 -8.21
C PRO A 211 -8.55 9.61 -8.46
N THR A 212 -9.16 9.16 -9.56
CA THR A 212 -9.29 7.74 -9.94
C THR A 212 -8.49 7.39 -11.19
N LYS A 213 -7.57 8.27 -11.64
CA LYS A 213 -6.69 8.03 -12.78
C LYS A 213 -5.24 7.97 -12.34
N GLN A 214 -4.51 7.07 -12.97
CA GLN A 214 -3.07 6.90 -12.75
C GLN A 214 -2.32 8.05 -13.39
N GLU A 215 -1.34 8.57 -12.66
CA GLU A 215 -0.34 9.52 -13.13
C GLU A 215 0.87 9.42 -12.20
N GLN A 216 2.05 9.82 -12.68
CA GLN A 216 3.31 9.83 -11.92
C GLN A 216 3.95 11.23 -12.02
N SER A 217 3.15 12.26 -11.72
CA SER A 217 3.49 13.67 -11.91
C SER A 217 4.18 14.32 -10.71
N ASP A 218 4.22 13.66 -9.56
CA ASP A 218 4.54 14.31 -8.29
C ASP A 218 6.04 14.26 -7.98
N LEU A 219 6.83 13.48 -8.74
CA LEU A 219 8.26 13.26 -8.54
C LEU A 219 9.05 14.55 -8.33
N MET A 220 8.90 15.53 -9.22
CA MET A 220 9.65 16.79 -9.11
C MET A 220 9.21 17.62 -7.89
N ALA A 221 7.93 17.56 -7.53
CA ALA A 221 7.43 18.21 -6.33
C ALA A 221 7.96 17.53 -5.06
N MET A 222 8.13 16.20 -5.06
CA MET A 222 8.69 15.49 -3.90
C MET A 222 10.19 15.71 -3.73
N ILE A 223 10.93 15.95 -4.82
CA ILE A 223 12.35 16.31 -4.75
C ILE A 223 12.52 17.76 -4.28
N TYR A 224 11.79 18.71 -4.87
CA TYR A 224 12.05 20.16 -4.74
C TYR A 224 11.00 20.97 -3.97
N GLY A 225 9.94 20.34 -3.44
CA GLY A 225 8.75 21.06 -2.94
C GLY A 225 8.91 21.81 -1.61
N THR A 226 9.97 21.53 -0.85
CA THR A 226 10.25 22.23 0.41
C THR A 226 10.89 23.59 0.15
N HIS A 227 10.59 24.58 1.00
CA HIS A 227 11.37 25.82 1.01
C HIS A 227 12.72 25.58 1.69
N GLY A 228 13.79 26.18 1.15
CA GLY A 228 15.15 25.88 1.59
C GLY A 228 15.63 24.49 1.19
N GLU A 229 16.86 24.15 1.58
CA GLU A 229 17.50 22.88 1.27
C GLU A 229 17.44 21.98 2.50
N ILE A 230 16.86 20.78 2.32
CA ILE A 230 16.94 19.71 3.31
C ILE A 230 17.27 18.40 2.58
N PRO A 231 18.06 17.51 3.18
CA PRO A 231 18.24 16.18 2.64
C PRO A 231 16.91 15.42 2.72
N LYS A 232 16.53 14.78 1.62
CA LYS A 232 15.37 13.89 1.52
C LYS A 232 15.73 12.73 0.62
N ILE A 233 15.17 11.57 0.89
CA ILE A 233 15.26 10.41 0.00
C ILE A 233 13.92 10.26 -0.70
N VAL A 234 13.94 10.07 -2.02
CA VAL A 234 12.75 9.79 -2.82
C VAL A 234 12.96 8.46 -3.52
N MET A 235 12.06 7.51 -3.31
CA MET A 235 12.17 6.17 -3.87
C MET A 235 10.81 5.67 -4.35
N ALA A 236 10.80 4.76 -5.33
CA ALA A 236 9.59 4.21 -5.91
C ALA A 236 9.75 2.71 -6.22
N PRO A 237 8.90 1.82 -5.69
CA PRO A 237 8.88 0.43 -6.11
C PRO A 237 8.21 0.29 -7.48
N SER A 238 8.55 -0.78 -8.20
CA SER A 238 7.97 -1.12 -9.50
C SER A 238 6.95 -2.27 -9.42
N THR A 239 6.97 -3.04 -8.33
CA THR A 239 6.10 -4.22 -8.15
C THR A 239 5.50 -4.27 -6.73
N VAL A 240 4.46 -5.09 -6.54
CA VAL A 240 3.86 -5.30 -5.21
C VAL A 240 4.84 -5.98 -4.25
N GLU A 241 5.73 -6.84 -4.77
CA GLU A 241 6.79 -7.46 -3.97
C GLU A 241 7.82 -6.42 -3.52
N GLU A 242 8.31 -5.59 -4.44
CA GLU A 242 9.21 -4.47 -4.12
C GLU A 242 8.55 -3.52 -3.13
N ALA A 243 7.27 -3.19 -3.30
CA ALA A 243 6.56 -2.30 -2.37
C ALA A 243 6.58 -2.78 -0.91
N PHE A 244 6.64 -4.10 -0.68
CA PHE A 244 6.79 -4.67 0.67
C PHE A 244 8.21 -4.53 1.23
N TYR A 245 9.24 -4.82 0.43
CA TYR A 245 10.63 -4.78 0.91
C TYR A 245 11.19 -3.35 0.92
N ASP A 246 10.85 -2.54 -0.07
CA ASP A 246 11.33 -1.18 -0.23
C ASP A 246 10.76 -0.25 0.84
N ILE A 247 9.53 -0.49 1.34
CA ILE A 247 9.01 0.30 2.46
C ILE A 247 9.76 -0.02 3.76
N VAL A 248 10.20 -1.27 3.97
CA VAL A 248 11.07 -1.63 5.10
C VAL A 248 12.39 -0.87 4.97
N GLU A 249 12.96 -0.85 3.76
CA GLU A 249 14.18 -0.11 3.48
C GLU A 249 13.99 1.40 3.66
N ALA A 250 12.82 1.95 3.28
CA ALA A 250 12.48 3.35 3.51
C ALA A 250 12.57 3.72 5.01
N PHE A 251 12.08 2.86 5.91
CA PHE A 251 12.24 3.08 7.35
C PHE A 251 13.69 3.00 7.82
N ASN A 252 14.48 2.08 7.25
CA ASN A 252 15.90 1.96 7.59
C ASN A 252 16.65 3.21 7.15
N LEU A 253 16.49 3.63 5.89
CA LEU A 253 17.11 4.83 5.35
C LEU A 253 16.68 6.09 6.13
N ALA A 254 15.40 6.20 6.50
CA ALA A 254 14.91 7.32 7.30
C ALA A 254 15.65 7.42 8.63
N GLU A 255 15.91 6.30 9.31
CA GLU A 255 16.58 6.29 10.62
C GLU A 255 18.11 6.32 10.54
N GLU A 256 18.70 5.71 9.51
CA GLU A 256 20.15 5.71 9.28
C GLU A 256 20.65 7.10 8.92
N TYR A 257 19.94 7.81 8.04
CA TYR A 257 20.31 9.15 7.61
C TYR A 257 19.60 10.26 8.39
N GLN A 258 18.57 9.93 9.16
CA GLN A 258 17.79 10.89 9.96
C GLN A 258 17.08 11.94 9.11
N VAL A 259 16.49 11.50 8.00
CA VAL A 259 15.85 12.34 7.00
C VAL A 259 14.42 11.90 6.68
N PRO A 260 13.60 12.77 6.08
CA PRO A 260 12.36 12.35 5.44
C PRO A 260 12.63 11.44 4.24
N VAL A 261 11.87 10.35 4.15
CA VAL A 261 11.83 9.45 3.00
C VAL A 261 10.44 9.51 2.37
N ILE A 262 10.39 9.93 1.12
CA ILE A 262 9.17 9.95 0.30
C ILE A 262 9.12 8.68 -0.53
N PHE A 263 8.14 7.84 -0.22
CA PHE A 263 7.89 6.57 -0.88
C PHE A 263 6.79 6.75 -1.93
N LEU A 264 7.20 6.92 -3.18
CA LEU A 264 6.32 7.15 -4.32
C LEU A 264 5.74 5.83 -4.82
N THR A 265 4.42 5.72 -4.88
CA THR A 265 3.72 4.70 -5.68
C THR A 265 2.73 5.42 -6.60
N ASP A 266 1.94 4.68 -7.36
CA ASP A 266 0.88 5.25 -8.20
C ASP A 266 -0.44 4.50 -8.02
N LEU A 267 -1.53 5.06 -8.55
CA LEU A 267 -2.86 4.49 -8.44
C LEU A 267 -2.96 3.04 -8.94
N GLN A 268 -2.21 2.68 -9.98
CA GLN A 268 -2.25 1.34 -10.57
C GLN A 268 -1.56 0.32 -9.67
N LEU A 269 -0.38 0.62 -9.15
CA LEU A 269 0.30 -0.26 -8.20
C LEU A 269 -0.45 -0.30 -6.85
N SER A 270 -0.97 0.84 -6.40
CA SER A 270 -1.68 0.99 -5.12
C SER A 270 -2.93 0.12 -5.03
N LEU A 271 -3.77 0.12 -6.08
CA LEU A 271 -5.09 -0.53 -6.08
C LEU A 271 -5.19 -1.75 -7.02
N GLY A 272 -4.24 -1.92 -7.93
CA GLY A 272 -4.20 -3.06 -8.85
C GLY A 272 -3.88 -4.34 -8.10
N LYS A 273 -4.84 -5.28 -8.06
CA LYS A 273 -4.58 -6.61 -7.49
C LYS A 273 -3.67 -7.41 -8.42
N GLN A 274 -2.61 -7.96 -7.85
CA GLN A 274 -1.64 -8.76 -8.57
C GLN A 274 -1.39 -10.07 -7.83
N THR A 275 -0.98 -11.09 -8.59
CA THR A 275 -0.44 -12.32 -8.02
C THR A 275 0.99 -12.06 -7.59
N VAL A 276 1.32 -12.32 -6.34
CA VAL A 276 2.61 -12.01 -5.72
C VAL A 276 3.25 -13.29 -5.19
N GLU A 277 4.55 -13.46 -5.45
CA GLU A 277 5.31 -14.54 -4.83
C GLU A 277 5.27 -14.42 -3.30
N PRO A 278 5.34 -15.53 -2.55
CA PRO A 278 5.33 -15.47 -1.09
C PRO A 278 6.41 -14.54 -0.53
N LEU A 279 6.00 -13.58 0.28
CA LEU A 279 6.86 -12.61 0.95
C LEU A 279 7.46 -13.27 2.20
N THR A 280 8.77 -13.12 2.39
CA THR A 280 9.50 -13.84 3.45
C THR A 280 10.12 -12.85 4.44
N LEU A 281 9.81 -13.05 5.73
CA LEU A 281 10.24 -12.14 6.80
C LEU A 281 11.72 -12.30 7.19
N ASP A 282 12.37 -13.38 6.77
CA ASP A 282 13.81 -13.59 6.94
C ASP A 282 14.67 -12.57 6.19
N LYS A 283 14.11 -11.95 5.15
CA LYS A 283 14.75 -10.86 4.39
C LYS A 283 14.51 -9.48 5.01
N VAL A 284 13.71 -9.38 6.07
CA VAL A 284 13.40 -8.11 6.73
C VAL A 284 14.43 -7.83 7.82
N GLU A 285 15.17 -6.76 7.63
CA GLU A 285 16.12 -6.24 8.62
C GLU A 285 15.66 -4.86 9.12
N ILE A 286 15.74 -4.64 10.44
CA ILE A 286 15.42 -3.36 11.07
C ILE A 286 16.74 -2.71 11.50
N ARG A 287 17.10 -1.61 10.83
CA ARG A 287 18.31 -0.82 11.13
C ARG A 287 17.90 0.54 11.71
N ARG A 288 18.21 0.78 12.98
CA ARG A 288 17.77 1.97 13.73
C ARG A 288 18.72 3.18 13.61
N GLY A 289 19.78 3.07 12.81
CA GLY A 289 20.81 4.10 12.64
C GLY A 289 21.59 4.37 13.92
N LYS A 290 22.00 5.63 14.14
CA LYS A 290 22.71 6.08 15.35
C LYS A 290 21.78 6.30 16.55
N LEU A 291 20.77 5.44 16.72
CA LEU A 291 19.93 5.37 17.90
C LEU A 291 20.33 4.17 18.74
N ASP A 292 20.98 4.44 19.87
CA ASP A 292 21.31 3.42 20.86
C ASP A 292 20.48 3.66 22.14
N LEU A 293 19.54 2.75 22.40
CA LEU A 293 18.64 2.84 23.55
C LEU A 293 19.32 2.44 24.87
N GLU A 294 20.45 1.75 24.79
CA GLU A 294 21.22 1.29 25.96
C GLU A 294 22.41 2.20 26.26
N ALA A 295 22.64 3.24 25.44
CA ALA A 295 23.74 4.17 25.60
C ALA A 295 23.72 4.88 26.97
N GLU A 296 24.82 4.75 27.71
CA GLU A 296 25.09 5.57 28.89
C GLU A 296 25.66 6.92 28.46
N LEU A 297 24.78 7.92 28.37
CA LEU A 297 25.19 9.28 27.99
C LEU A 297 25.98 9.94 29.13
N PRO A 298 27.19 10.49 28.87
CA PRO A 298 28.01 11.09 29.90
C PRO A 298 27.33 12.32 30.50
N GLU A 299 27.54 12.54 31.80
CA GLU A 299 27.14 13.80 32.44
C GLU A 299 28.00 14.94 31.86
N ARG A 300 27.34 16.02 31.46
CA ARG A 300 28.02 17.17 30.86
C ARG A 300 28.28 18.26 31.89
N GLU A 301 29.47 18.85 31.83
CA GLU A 301 29.86 19.96 32.70
C GLU A 301 28.87 21.12 32.62
N ASN A 302 28.70 21.83 33.73
CA ASN A 302 27.83 23.01 33.84
C ASN A 302 26.37 22.80 33.42
N LYS A 303 25.86 21.55 33.47
CA LYS A 303 24.50 21.18 33.03
C LYS A 303 24.22 21.52 31.56
N ALA A 304 25.25 21.45 30.71
CA ALA A 304 25.08 21.65 29.28
C ALA A 304 24.16 20.58 28.66
N TYR A 305 23.39 20.97 27.64
CA TYR A 305 22.52 20.05 26.92
C TYR A 305 23.32 19.01 26.11
N PHE A 306 22.67 17.87 25.85
CA PHE A 306 23.12 16.90 24.86
C PHE A 306 23.18 17.58 23.48
N LYS A 307 24.28 17.34 22.74
CA LYS A 307 24.47 17.90 21.40
C LYS A 307 23.76 17.00 20.41
N ARG A 308 22.44 17.20 20.27
CA ARG A 308 21.62 16.45 19.30
C ARG A 308 22.10 16.65 17.86
N TYR A 309 22.65 17.82 17.57
CA TYR A 309 23.12 18.23 16.24
C TYR A 309 24.65 18.36 16.25
N GLU A 310 25.33 17.29 16.67
CA GLU A 310 26.79 17.24 16.68
C GLU A 310 27.33 17.05 15.26
N VAL A 311 28.13 18.01 14.80
CA VAL A 311 28.80 17.90 13.49
C VAL A 311 29.78 16.73 13.52
N THR A 312 29.43 15.68 12.78
CA THR A 312 30.21 14.45 12.62
C THR A 312 30.74 14.33 11.20
N GLU A 313 31.75 13.48 10.99
CA GLU A 313 32.40 13.32 9.67
C GLU A 313 31.45 12.80 8.58
N ASP A 314 30.51 11.93 8.96
CA ASP A 314 29.50 11.37 8.05
C ASP A 314 28.22 12.22 7.99
N GLY A 315 28.15 13.32 8.73
CA GLY A 315 27.01 14.23 8.76
C GLY A 315 25.79 13.71 9.53
N VAL A 316 25.88 12.58 10.23
CA VAL A 316 24.75 12.00 10.99
C VAL A 316 25.04 12.10 12.49
N SER A 317 24.29 12.95 13.19
CA SER A 317 24.46 13.13 14.64
C SER A 317 23.96 11.91 15.45
N PRO A 318 24.52 11.60 16.62
CA PRO A 318 23.92 10.60 17.52
C PRO A 318 22.51 11.01 17.97
N ARG A 319 21.56 10.08 17.90
CA ARG A 319 20.15 10.32 18.22
C ARG A 319 19.81 9.79 19.61
N VAL A 320 19.05 10.57 20.38
CA VAL A 320 18.57 10.21 21.72
C VAL A 320 17.06 10.45 21.82
N LEU A 321 16.39 9.73 22.71
CA LEU A 321 14.95 9.84 22.94
C LEU A 321 14.64 10.64 24.22
N PRO A 322 13.45 11.27 24.28
CA PRO A 322 12.92 11.80 25.52
C PRO A 322 12.92 10.74 26.64
N GLY A 323 13.42 11.12 27.81
CA GLY A 323 13.52 10.25 28.98
C GLY A 323 14.88 9.57 29.19
N MET A 324 15.77 9.59 28.19
CA MET A 324 17.14 9.12 28.38
C MET A 324 17.91 10.04 29.34
N LYS A 325 18.56 9.45 30.36
CA LYS A 325 19.38 10.19 31.33
C LYS A 325 20.51 10.94 30.61
N ASN A 326 20.74 12.21 30.98
CA ASN A 326 21.72 13.10 30.34
C ASN A 326 21.48 13.40 28.84
N GLY A 327 20.33 13.00 28.28
CA GLY A 327 19.95 13.22 26.88
C GLY A 327 19.12 14.48 26.61
N VAL A 328 18.99 15.38 27.59
CA VAL A 328 18.18 16.60 27.43
C VAL A 328 18.77 17.48 26.35
N HIS A 329 17.97 17.80 25.33
CA HIS A 329 18.35 18.66 24.20
C HIS A 329 17.15 19.51 23.77
N HIS A 330 17.40 20.49 22.90
CA HIS A 330 16.37 21.33 22.28
C HIS A 330 16.15 20.87 20.85
N VAL A 331 14.91 20.99 20.38
CA VAL A 331 14.50 20.75 18.99
C VAL A 331 13.73 21.96 18.52
N THR A 332 14.09 22.52 17.37
CA THR A 332 13.49 23.75 16.84
C THR A 332 13.51 23.74 15.31
N GLY A 333 12.54 24.41 14.70
CA GLY A 333 12.51 24.64 13.24
C GLY A 333 13.37 25.83 12.78
N VAL A 334 14.05 26.50 13.70
CA VAL A 334 15.04 27.55 13.41
C VAL A 334 16.40 26.91 13.17
N GLU A 335 17.28 27.54 12.39
CA GLU A 335 18.70 27.16 12.29
C GLU A 335 19.36 27.05 13.67
N HIS A 336 20.20 26.04 13.91
CA HIS A 336 20.73 25.71 15.24
C HIS A 336 22.11 25.05 15.27
#